data_AF-A0A8B3CUV3-F1
#
_entry.id   AF-A0A8B3CUV3-F1
#
_cell.length_a   1.000
_cell.length_b   1.000
_cell.length_c   1.000
_cell.angle_alpha   90.00
_cell.angle_beta   90.00
_cell.angle_gamma   90.00
#
_symmetry.space_group_name_H-M   'P 1'
#
loop_
_entity.id
_entity.type
_entity.pdbx_description
1 polymer ?
#
loop_
_entity_poly.entity_id
_entity_poly.type
_entity_poly.pdbx_seq_one_letter_code
_entity_poly.pdbx_strand_id
1 'polypeptide(L)'
;MPLSKEVSTRENVIRCPKCNYLESRSSNTPLEHLKLPLWVFSYLLIESIELFPLGLSASAICRKLSVSKNTGTLLKRRLQIFCSDLIPLIKEEMVKDLKKAWKGKKLPESGDLKPFIEGKPVVHTDTLALFSASQRANGYRKRFKHKGQTASIYLTDSVAEERGKYQIGTLCHTIAIKGGPVILSSVPDQKQKTLQPLFDFLPEDVPLFADEGIPWMERYNVNFRSVNHSARAIDSKRNVWGKDRWSKDGIHSQVAEGNQRTIKYSFIASYSYIRPENSILYLNEYSALKGIRVYGLERLLGGKKLGLLRNVGSR
;
A
#
# COMPACT_ATOMS: atom_id res chain seq x y z
N MET A 1 -30.48 -0.72 -18.23
CA MET A 1 -30.58 0.53 -19.04
C MET A 1 -29.77 1.62 -18.37
N PRO A 2 -29.01 2.46 -19.10
CA PRO A 2 -28.15 3.47 -18.46
C PRO A 2 -28.96 4.60 -17.82
N LEU A 3 -28.69 4.89 -16.55
CA LEU A 3 -29.21 6.04 -15.82
C LEU A 3 -28.38 7.28 -16.18
N SER A 4 -29.04 8.37 -16.56
CA SER A 4 -28.34 9.55 -17.11
C SER A 4 -29.04 10.88 -16.81
N LYS A 5 -30.33 10.89 -16.49
CA LYS A 5 -31.07 12.13 -16.28
C LYS A 5 -30.98 12.57 -14.82
N GLU A 6 -30.53 13.79 -14.59
CA GLU A 6 -30.49 14.38 -13.24
C GLU A 6 -31.88 14.72 -12.72
N VAL A 7 -32.02 14.78 -11.39
CA VAL A 7 -33.22 15.22 -10.70
C VAL A 7 -32.92 16.56 -10.03
N SER A 8 -33.53 17.64 -10.51
CA SER A 8 -33.23 19.02 -10.06
C SER A 8 -33.42 19.23 -8.55
N THR A 9 -34.32 18.47 -7.92
CA THR A 9 -34.62 18.56 -6.48
C THR A 9 -33.81 17.60 -5.61
N ARG A 10 -33.04 16.67 -6.20
CA ARG A 10 -32.32 15.62 -5.48
C ARG A 10 -30.94 15.38 -6.09
N GLU A 11 -29.92 16.02 -5.52
CA GLU A 11 -28.52 15.90 -5.98
C GLU A 11 -27.99 14.46 -5.96
N ASN A 12 -28.51 13.59 -5.09
CA ASN A 12 -27.99 12.24 -4.89
C ASN A 12 -28.73 11.20 -5.73
N VAL A 13 -29.65 11.59 -6.61
CA VAL A 13 -30.49 10.66 -7.36
C VAL A 13 -30.28 10.84 -8.86
N ILE A 14 -30.15 9.72 -9.56
CA ILE A 14 -30.10 9.67 -11.02
C ILE A 14 -31.31 8.89 -11.55
N ARG A 15 -31.85 9.33 -12.68
CA ARG A 15 -33.08 8.80 -13.26
C ARG A 15 -32.85 8.21 -14.64
N CYS A 16 -33.59 7.15 -14.96
CA CYS A 16 -33.74 6.64 -16.31
C CYS A 16 -34.61 7.60 -17.14
N PRO A 17 -34.13 8.12 -18.28
CA PRO A 17 -34.91 9.05 -19.11
C PRO A 17 -36.15 8.40 -19.74
N LYS A 18 -36.20 7.07 -19.86
CA LYS A 18 -37.29 6.34 -20.53
C LYS A 18 -38.38 5.86 -19.57
N CYS A 19 -38.02 5.13 -18.51
CA CYS A 19 -38.98 4.53 -17.59
C CYS A 19 -39.12 5.27 -16.25
N ASN A 20 -38.42 6.40 -16.06
CA ASN A 20 -38.41 7.19 -14.84
C ASN A 20 -37.92 6.47 -13.56
N TYR A 21 -37.37 5.25 -13.68
CA TYR A 21 -36.72 4.56 -12.57
C TYR A 21 -35.63 5.44 -11.93
N LEU A 22 -35.59 5.47 -10.60
CA LEU A 22 -34.69 6.30 -9.80
C LEU A 22 -33.71 5.41 -9.04
N GLU A 23 -32.46 5.82 -8.98
CA GLU A 23 -31.44 5.16 -8.17
C GLU A 23 -30.54 6.20 -7.48
N SER A 24 -29.97 5.85 -6.33
CA SER A 24 -28.99 6.72 -5.69
C SER A 24 -27.68 6.70 -6.47
N ARG A 25 -27.06 7.87 -6.63
CA ARG A 25 -25.70 8.02 -7.18
C ARG A 25 -24.64 7.29 -6.37
N SER A 26 -24.93 7.04 -5.09
CA SER A 26 -24.05 6.34 -4.16
C SER A 26 -24.45 4.89 -3.89
N SER A 27 -25.49 4.37 -4.56
CA SER A 27 -25.87 2.95 -4.43
C SER A 27 -24.71 2.05 -4.82
N ASN A 28 -24.48 0.98 -4.06
CA ASN A 28 -23.37 0.04 -4.23
C ASN A 28 -21.97 0.70 -4.20
N THR A 29 -21.82 1.81 -3.49
CA THR A 29 -20.51 2.47 -3.27
C THR A 29 -20.21 2.59 -1.79
N PRO A 30 -18.95 2.89 -1.39
CA PRO A 30 -18.63 3.20 0.00
C PRO A 30 -19.40 4.39 0.58
N LEU A 31 -20.13 5.16 -0.24
CA LEU A 31 -20.98 6.29 0.18
C LEU A 31 -22.46 5.95 0.26
N GLU A 32 -22.81 4.67 0.12
CA GLU A 32 -24.20 4.23 0.24
C GLU A 32 -24.79 4.56 1.61
N HIS A 33 -26.01 5.11 1.61
CA HIS A 33 -26.70 5.62 2.79
C HIS A 33 -25.95 6.72 3.58
N LEU A 34 -25.00 7.42 2.96
CA LEU A 34 -24.38 8.60 3.57
C LEU A 34 -25.45 9.68 3.74
N LYS A 35 -25.73 10.03 5.00
CA LYS A 35 -26.70 11.10 5.35
C LYS A 35 -26.12 12.51 5.25
N LEU A 36 -24.79 12.60 5.19
CA LEU A 36 -24.09 13.87 5.05
C LEU A 36 -24.01 14.26 3.57
N PRO A 37 -23.92 15.57 3.27
CA PRO A 37 -23.68 16.02 1.90
C PRO A 37 -22.43 15.38 1.29
N LEU A 38 -22.46 15.06 -0.01
CA LEU A 38 -21.35 14.37 -0.68
C LEU A 38 -20.02 15.15 -0.61
N TRP A 39 -20.09 16.49 -0.56
CA TRP A 39 -18.89 17.32 -0.43
C TRP A 39 -18.07 16.99 0.82
N VAL A 40 -18.69 16.46 1.88
CA VAL A 40 -17.99 16.04 3.09
C VAL A 40 -16.98 14.94 2.76
N PHE A 41 -17.37 13.98 1.92
CA PHE A 41 -16.44 12.93 1.51
C PHE A 41 -15.33 13.48 0.60
N SER A 42 -15.67 14.37 -0.34
CA SER A 42 -14.69 15.05 -1.18
C SER A 42 -13.66 15.82 -0.34
N TYR A 43 -14.12 16.57 0.66
CA TYR A 43 -13.26 17.27 1.61
C TYR A 43 -12.29 16.31 2.33
N LEU A 44 -12.80 15.18 2.83
CA LEU A 44 -11.98 14.17 3.51
C LEU A 44 -10.94 13.53 2.60
N LEU A 45 -11.30 13.25 1.34
CA LEU A 45 -10.39 12.69 0.36
C LEU A 45 -9.27 13.68 0.03
N ILE A 46 -9.61 14.94 -0.26
CA ILE A 46 -8.64 16.01 -0.55
C ILE A 46 -7.70 16.22 0.65
N GLU A 47 -8.25 16.36 1.85
CA GLU A 47 -7.47 16.52 3.07
C GLU A 47 -6.51 15.34 3.29
N SER A 48 -6.94 14.12 2.99
CA SER A 48 -6.07 12.93 3.12
C SER A 48 -4.94 12.90 2.09
N ILE A 49 -5.19 13.40 0.87
CA ILE A 49 -4.16 13.52 -0.18
C ILE A 49 -3.12 14.58 0.21
N GLU A 50 -3.57 15.73 0.72
CA GLU A 50 -2.69 16.83 1.16
C GLU A 50 -1.84 16.44 2.38
N LEU A 51 -2.41 15.69 3.34
CA LEU A 51 -1.68 15.23 4.52
C LEU A 51 -0.66 14.13 4.22
N PHE A 52 -0.78 13.43 3.08
CA PHE A 52 0.10 12.32 2.74
C PHE A 52 1.59 12.75 2.82
N PRO A 53 2.47 12.00 3.52
CA PRO A 53 2.32 10.59 3.91
C PRO A 53 1.61 10.32 5.24
N LEU A 54 1.18 11.36 5.97
CA LEU A 54 0.43 11.19 7.21
C LEU A 54 -1.04 10.81 6.92
N GLY A 55 -1.64 10.09 7.87
CA GLY A 55 -3.03 9.65 7.80
C GLY A 55 -4.01 10.59 8.48
N LEU A 56 -5.18 10.77 7.88
CA LEU A 56 -6.28 11.51 8.49
C LEU A 56 -7.01 10.62 9.51
N SER A 57 -6.79 10.84 10.81
CA SER A 57 -7.41 10.01 11.86
C SER A 57 -8.90 10.31 12.07
N ALA A 58 -9.66 9.33 12.58
CA ALA A 58 -11.08 9.54 12.94
C ALA A 58 -11.27 10.69 13.93
N SER A 59 -10.34 10.86 14.89
CA SER A 59 -10.36 11.97 15.83
C SER A 59 -10.13 13.33 15.15
N ALA A 60 -9.24 13.39 14.15
CA ALA A 60 -9.04 14.59 13.35
C ALA A 60 -10.31 14.93 12.54
N ILE A 61 -10.98 13.93 11.97
CA ILE A 61 -12.27 14.09 11.28
C ILE A 61 -13.32 14.67 12.22
N CYS A 62 -13.44 14.14 13.44
CA CYS A 62 -14.39 14.64 14.43
C CYS A 62 -14.16 16.12 14.74
N ARG A 63 -12.90 16.54 14.92
CA ARG A 63 -12.54 17.94 15.20
C ARG A 63 -12.80 18.85 14.01
N LYS A 64 -12.43 18.43 12.80
CA LYS A 64 -12.56 19.25 11.59
C LYS A 64 -14.01 19.48 11.17
N LEU A 65 -14.86 18.47 11.34
CA LEU A 65 -16.27 18.53 10.95
C LEU A 65 -17.23 18.80 12.12
N SER A 66 -16.72 18.92 13.34
CA SER A 66 -17.51 19.02 14.59
C SER A 66 -18.60 17.95 14.69
N VAL A 67 -18.26 16.70 14.32
CA VAL A 67 -19.18 15.56 14.37
C VAL A 67 -18.89 14.62 15.55
N SER A 68 -19.89 13.82 15.93
CA SER A 68 -19.72 12.81 16.96
C SER A 68 -18.66 11.76 16.60
N LYS A 69 -18.06 11.12 17.62
CA LYS A 69 -17.05 10.07 17.46
C LYS A 69 -17.48 8.95 16.52
N ASN A 70 -18.73 8.51 16.62
CA ASN A 70 -19.29 7.46 15.77
C ASN A 70 -19.32 7.89 14.31
N THR A 71 -19.77 9.13 14.05
CA THR A 71 -19.81 9.71 12.70
C THR A 71 -18.40 9.82 12.11
N GLY A 72 -17.43 10.37 12.84
CA GLY A 72 -16.05 10.45 12.36
C GLY A 72 -15.40 9.09 12.11
N THR A 73 -15.72 8.09 12.93
CA THR A 73 -15.25 6.71 12.74
C THR A 73 -15.85 6.07 11.49
N LEU A 74 -17.14 6.24 11.25
CA LEU A 74 -17.81 5.73 10.04
C LEU A 74 -17.27 6.41 8.78
N LEU A 75 -17.07 7.72 8.82
CA LEU A 75 -16.47 8.47 7.71
C LEU A 75 -15.05 7.96 7.40
N LYS A 76 -14.23 7.73 8.42
CA LYS A 76 -12.90 7.15 8.26
C LYS A 76 -12.95 5.78 7.58
N ARG A 77 -13.84 4.90 8.04
CA ARG A 77 -14.01 3.56 7.46
C ARG A 77 -14.44 3.62 5.99
N ARG A 78 -15.38 4.50 5.66
CA ARG A 78 -15.82 4.70 4.26
C ARG A 78 -14.67 5.16 3.37
N LEU A 79 -13.84 6.09 3.86
CA LEU A 79 -12.62 6.52 3.14
C LEU A 79 -11.65 5.35 2.93
N GLN A 80 -11.43 4.51 3.93
CA GLN A 80 -10.55 3.34 3.83
C GLN A 80 -11.05 2.28 2.85
N ILE A 81 -12.37 2.04 2.81
CA ILE A 81 -13.00 1.14 1.83
C ILE A 81 -12.82 1.73 0.43
N PHE A 82 -13.14 3.01 0.23
CA PHE A 82 -12.92 3.70 -1.04
C PHE A 82 -11.45 3.59 -1.51
N CYS A 83 -10.49 3.82 -0.63
CA CYS A 83 -9.08 3.62 -0.96
C CYS A 83 -8.74 2.17 -1.32
N SER A 84 -9.36 1.20 -0.66
CA SER A 84 -9.18 -0.22 -0.99
C SER A 84 -9.71 -0.56 -2.38
N ASP A 85 -10.85 0.03 -2.77
CA ASP A 85 -11.44 -0.15 -4.10
C ASP A 85 -10.56 0.45 -5.22
N LEU A 86 -9.67 1.39 -4.91
CA LEU A 86 -8.71 1.95 -5.86
C LEU A 86 -7.47 1.08 -6.08
N ILE A 87 -7.17 0.12 -5.20
CA ILE A 87 -5.95 -0.70 -5.30
C ILE A 87 -5.87 -1.48 -6.62
N PRO A 88 -6.94 -2.15 -7.10
CA PRO A 88 -6.92 -2.82 -8.40
C PRO A 88 -6.60 -1.85 -9.55
N LEU A 89 -7.19 -0.64 -9.55
CA LEU A 89 -6.97 0.37 -10.59
C LEU A 89 -5.51 0.87 -10.60
N ILE A 90 -4.91 1.04 -9.42
CA ILE A 90 -3.49 1.41 -9.29
C ILE A 90 -2.60 0.29 -9.82
N LYS A 91 -2.91 -0.97 -9.50
CA LYS A 91 -2.19 -2.13 -10.03
C LYS A 91 -2.29 -2.20 -11.57
N GLU A 92 -3.47 -1.93 -12.14
CA GLU A 92 -3.64 -1.88 -13.59
C GLU A 92 -2.79 -0.79 -14.25
N GLU A 93 -2.76 0.42 -13.69
CA GLU A 93 -1.91 1.50 -14.21
C GLU A 93 -0.42 1.19 -14.06
N MET A 94 0.00 0.58 -12.94
CA MET A 94 1.35 0.06 -12.75
C MET A 94 1.73 -0.93 -13.86
N VAL A 95 0.84 -1.87 -14.17
CA VAL A 95 1.05 -2.88 -15.20
C VAL A 95 1.17 -2.24 -16.58
N LYS A 96 0.35 -1.23 -16.89
CA LYS A 96 0.44 -0.48 -18.16
C LYS A 96 1.81 0.19 -18.30
N ASP A 97 2.28 0.89 -17.28
CA ASP A 97 3.58 1.57 -17.29
C ASP A 97 4.74 0.56 -17.42
N LEU A 98 4.69 -0.54 -16.67
CA LEU A 98 5.70 -1.59 -16.68
C LEU A 98 5.76 -2.30 -18.03
N LYS A 99 4.62 -2.71 -18.60
CA LYS A 99 4.57 -3.31 -19.95
C LYS A 99 5.10 -2.36 -21.00
N LYS A 100 4.75 -1.07 -20.93
CA LYS A 100 5.28 -0.06 -21.86
C LYS A 100 6.81 0.04 -21.80
N ALA A 101 7.40 -0.06 -20.61
CA ALA A 101 8.84 0.06 -20.43
C ALA A 101 9.62 -1.22 -20.77
N TRP A 102 9.08 -2.40 -20.45
CA TRP A 102 9.82 -3.67 -20.38
C TRP A 102 9.35 -4.79 -21.31
N LYS A 103 8.29 -4.59 -22.10
CA LYS A 103 7.78 -5.63 -23.02
C LYS A 103 8.90 -6.23 -23.89
N GLY A 104 9.12 -7.54 -23.74
CA GLY A 104 10.10 -8.31 -24.52
C GLY A 104 11.57 -8.01 -24.20
N LYS A 105 11.86 -7.25 -23.13
CA LYS A 105 13.23 -6.93 -22.73
C LYS A 105 13.71 -7.88 -21.63
N LYS A 106 14.90 -8.44 -21.80
CA LYS A 106 15.58 -9.24 -20.78
C LYS A 106 16.80 -8.50 -20.28
N LEU A 107 17.03 -8.55 -18.98
CA LEU A 107 18.25 -8.04 -18.37
C LEU A 107 19.39 -9.05 -18.59
N PRO A 108 20.63 -8.58 -18.79
CA PRO A 108 21.81 -9.45 -18.76
C PRO A 108 21.86 -10.27 -17.46
N GLU A 109 22.32 -11.52 -17.55
CA GLU A 109 22.44 -12.40 -16.37
C GLU A 109 23.49 -11.88 -15.37
N SER A 110 24.54 -11.23 -15.86
CA SER A 110 25.62 -10.67 -15.05
C SER A 110 26.09 -9.32 -15.59
N GLY A 111 26.88 -8.60 -14.77
CA GLY A 111 27.42 -7.28 -15.11
C GLY A 111 26.54 -6.13 -14.62
N ASP A 112 27.01 -4.89 -14.87
CA ASP A 112 26.34 -3.67 -14.41
C ASP A 112 25.00 -3.45 -15.14
N LEU A 113 23.91 -3.49 -14.37
CA LEU A 113 22.56 -3.32 -14.89
C LEU A 113 22.13 -1.85 -14.99
N LYS A 114 22.89 -0.91 -14.40
CA LYS A 114 22.55 0.53 -14.39
C LYS A 114 22.17 1.07 -15.78
N PRO A 115 22.93 0.82 -16.86
CA PRO A 115 22.60 1.36 -18.19
C PRO A 115 21.28 0.83 -18.74
N PHE A 116 20.85 -0.37 -18.30
CA PHE A 116 19.64 -1.01 -18.79
C PHE A 116 18.40 -0.51 -18.05
N ILE A 117 18.53 -0.19 -16.75
CA ILE A 117 17.44 0.22 -15.88
C ILE A 117 17.28 1.74 -15.75
N GLU A 118 18.27 2.53 -16.18
CA GLU A 118 18.22 3.98 -16.09
C GLU A 118 16.98 4.56 -16.80
N GLY A 119 16.28 5.47 -16.10
CA GLY A 119 15.06 6.11 -16.59
C GLY A 119 13.84 5.19 -16.72
N LYS A 120 13.93 3.91 -16.35
CA LYS A 120 12.83 2.94 -16.47
C LYS A 120 12.29 2.52 -15.10
N PRO A 121 11.00 2.18 -14.99
CA PRO A 121 10.41 1.73 -13.74
C PRO A 121 10.94 0.33 -13.39
N VAL A 122 11.68 0.21 -12.29
CA VAL A 122 12.05 -1.09 -11.70
C VAL A 122 11.19 -1.34 -10.48
N VAL A 123 10.70 -2.57 -10.34
CA VAL A 123 9.94 -2.98 -9.16
C VAL A 123 10.92 -3.38 -8.07
N HIS A 124 10.77 -2.84 -6.88
CA HIS A 124 11.52 -3.24 -5.71
C HIS A 124 10.57 -3.83 -4.68
N THR A 125 11.00 -4.91 -4.04
CA THR A 125 10.20 -5.59 -3.04
C THR A 125 11.00 -5.89 -1.78
N ASP A 126 10.33 -5.78 -0.63
CA ASP A 126 10.87 -6.13 0.67
C ASP A 126 9.74 -6.24 1.72
N THR A 127 10.01 -6.87 2.85
CA THR A 127 9.08 -7.04 3.97
C THR A 127 9.57 -6.34 5.24
N LEU A 128 8.67 -5.62 5.90
CA LEU A 128 8.92 -4.89 7.15
C LEU A 128 7.99 -5.36 8.27
N ALA A 129 8.53 -5.54 9.48
CA ALA A 129 7.71 -5.56 10.70
C ALA A 129 7.29 -4.13 11.09
N LEU A 130 6.08 -3.74 10.69
CA LEU A 130 5.52 -2.40 10.92
C LEU A 130 5.24 -2.15 12.40
N PHE A 131 4.59 -3.12 13.05
CA PHE A 131 4.44 -3.18 14.49
C PHE A 131 4.96 -4.52 14.97
N SER A 132 5.77 -4.51 16.03
CA SER A 132 6.28 -5.74 16.67
C SER A 132 5.74 -5.89 18.08
N ALA A 133 5.68 -7.13 18.55
CA ALA A 133 5.44 -7.46 19.94
C ALA A 133 6.57 -6.89 20.81
N SER A 134 6.24 -5.86 21.60
CA SER A 134 7.14 -5.30 22.59
C SER A 134 7.37 -6.29 23.74
N GLN A 135 8.47 -6.14 24.47
CA GLN A 135 8.72 -6.98 25.65
C GLN A 135 7.56 -6.91 26.66
N ARG A 136 7.04 -5.71 26.92
CA ARG A 136 5.87 -5.51 27.78
C ARG A 136 4.63 -6.22 27.26
N ALA A 137 4.36 -6.14 25.95
CA ALA A 137 3.24 -6.86 25.36
C ALA A 137 3.43 -8.39 25.48
N ASN A 138 4.67 -8.86 25.47
CA ASN A 138 5.03 -10.26 25.63
C ASN A 138 5.25 -10.72 27.09
N GLY A 139 4.67 -10.02 28.08
CA GLY A 139 4.80 -10.38 29.49
C GLY A 139 6.24 -10.39 30.01
N TYR A 140 7.09 -9.54 29.44
CA TYR A 140 8.55 -9.49 29.67
C TYR A 140 9.30 -10.80 29.32
N ARG A 141 8.64 -11.74 28.63
CA ARG A 141 9.27 -12.96 28.13
C ARG A 141 10.07 -12.69 26.87
N LYS A 142 11.11 -13.50 26.63
CA LYS A 142 11.84 -13.50 25.36
C LYS A 142 10.92 -13.95 24.22
N ARG A 143 11.15 -13.44 23.01
CA ARG A 143 10.32 -13.77 21.83
C ARG A 143 10.36 -15.27 21.52
N PHE A 144 9.25 -15.78 21.02
CA PHE A 144 9.13 -17.13 20.49
C PHE A 144 9.98 -17.30 19.24
N LYS A 145 10.70 -18.42 19.11
CA LYS A 145 11.59 -18.76 17.97
C LYS A 145 12.54 -17.61 17.61
N HIS A 146 13.71 -17.59 18.25
CA HIS A 146 14.71 -16.51 18.30
C HIS A 146 15.24 -15.85 17.00
N LYS A 147 14.62 -15.99 15.82
CA LYS A 147 15.17 -15.46 14.56
C LYS A 147 14.07 -15.01 13.61
N GLY A 148 14.27 -13.86 12.96
CA GLY A 148 13.45 -13.37 11.85
C GLY A 148 12.37 -12.36 12.22
N GLN A 149 11.94 -11.58 11.22
CA GLN A 149 10.92 -10.55 11.40
C GLN A 149 9.54 -11.14 11.72
N THR A 150 9.19 -12.31 11.15
CA THR A 150 7.92 -13.00 11.43
C THR A 150 7.75 -13.29 12.93
N ALA A 151 8.77 -13.80 13.60
CA ALA A 151 8.71 -14.06 15.04
C ALA A 151 8.46 -12.78 15.86
N SER A 152 8.83 -11.60 15.33
CA SER A 152 8.66 -10.33 16.03
C SER A 152 7.22 -9.84 16.11
N ILE A 153 6.30 -10.39 15.32
CA ILE A 153 4.89 -9.97 15.30
C ILE A 153 3.96 -10.87 16.13
N TYR A 154 4.49 -11.95 16.70
CA TYR A 154 3.75 -12.89 17.53
C TYR A 154 4.16 -12.80 19.01
N LEU A 155 3.19 -13.07 19.88
CA LEU A 155 3.43 -13.37 21.29
C LEU A 155 4.02 -14.77 21.44
N THR A 156 4.66 -15.03 22.58
CA THR A 156 5.02 -16.39 22.98
C THR A 156 3.81 -17.23 23.33
N ASP A 157 3.83 -18.52 23.00
CA ASP A 157 2.73 -19.47 23.20
C ASP A 157 2.04 -19.33 24.56
N SER A 158 2.79 -19.37 25.66
CA SER A 158 2.25 -19.16 27.02
C SER A 158 1.47 -17.85 27.23
N VAL A 159 1.97 -16.74 26.68
CA VAL A 159 1.32 -15.42 26.80
C VAL A 159 0.15 -15.32 25.82
N ALA A 160 0.28 -15.97 24.67
CA ALA A 160 -0.75 -16.01 23.66
C ALA A 160 -1.96 -16.83 24.13
N GLU A 161 -1.73 -17.93 24.82
CA GLU A 161 -2.75 -18.78 25.47
C GLU A 161 -3.48 -17.99 26.56
N GLU A 162 -2.76 -17.35 27.49
CA GLU A 162 -3.33 -16.50 28.54
C GLU A 162 -4.20 -15.37 27.97
N ARG A 163 -3.78 -14.76 26.84
CA ARG A 163 -4.46 -13.62 26.23
C ARG A 163 -5.47 -13.97 25.14
N GLY A 164 -5.56 -15.24 24.76
CA GLY A 164 -6.38 -15.71 23.64
C GLY A 164 -6.03 -15.07 22.28
N LYS A 165 -4.79 -14.59 22.09
CA LYS A 165 -4.33 -13.95 20.84
C LYS A 165 -2.85 -14.23 20.58
N TYR A 166 -2.54 -14.67 19.36
CA TYR A 166 -1.17 -14.97 18.94
C TYR A 166 -0.49 -13.79 18.25
N GLN A 167 -1.09 -13.27 17.18
CA GLN A 167 -0.52 -12.16 16.42
C GLN A 167 -0.95 -10.83 17.03
N ILE A 168 0.02 -9.99 17.37
CA ILE A 168 -0.23 -8.62 17.82
C ILE A 168 0.54 -7.59 16.99
N GLY A 169 1.54 -8.02 16.23
CA GLY A 169 2.27 -7.17 15.30
C GLY A 169 1.75 -7.30 13.87
N THR A 170 2.15 -6.35 13.03
CA THR A 170 1.81 -6.32 11.61
C THR A 170 3.09 -6.46 10.80
N LEU A 171 3.12 -7.44 9.90
CA LEU A 171 4.15 -7.58 8.89
C LEU A 171 3.60 -7.03 7.57
N CYS A 172 4.35 -6.12 6.95
CA CYS A 172 3.96 -5.36 5.77
C CYS A 172 4.89 -5.73 4.62
N HIS A 173 4.34 -6.38 3.60
CA HIS A 173 5.04 -6.62 2.36
C HIS A 173 4.89 -5.41 1.42
N THR A 174 5.98 -4.99 0.80
CA THR A 174 6.05 -3.75 0.01
C THR A 174 6.45 -4.07 -1.42
N ILE A 175 5.66 -3.63 -2.39
CA ILE A 175 6.01 -3.61 -3.81
C ILE A 175 6.01 -2.14 -4.25
N ALA A 176 7.16 -1.62 -4.69
CA ALA A 176 7.34 -0.19 -4.96
C ALA A 176 8.11 0.07 -6.25
N ILE A 177 7.80 1.19 -6.92
CA ILE A 177 8.56 1.71 -8.05
C ILE A 177 9.16 3.07 -7.66
N LYS A 178 10.40 3.34 -8.06
CA LYS A 178 11.09 4.61 -7.74
C LYS A 178 10.29 5.81 -8.28
N GLY A 179 9.91 6.74 -7.39
CA GLY A 179 9.06 7.89 -7.75
C GLY A 179 7.61 7.54 -8.10
N GLY A 180 7.28 6.25 -8.19
CA GLY A 180 5.98 5.73 -8.59
C GLY A 180 5.09 5.33 -7.41
N PRO A 181 4.07 4.50 -7.67
CA PRO A 181 3.17 4.01 -6.64
C PRO A 181 3.84 2.97 -5.74
N VAL A 182 3.18 2.68 -4.61
CA VAL A 182 3.55 1.62 -3.68
C VAL A 182 2.31 0.79 -3.38
N ILE A 183 2.45 -0.54 -3.39
CA ILE A 183 1.43 -1.49 -2.99
C ILE A 183 1.91 -2.18 -1.72
N LEU A 184 1.11 -2.04 -0.67
CA LEU A 184 1.38 -2.63 0.63
C LEU A 184 0.39 -3.75 0.91
N SER A 185 0.89 -4.85 1.47
CA SER A 185 0.06 -5.99 1.86
C SER A 185 0.33 -6.38 3.30
N SER A 186 -0.71 -6.69 4.06
CA SER A 186 -0.58 -7.28 5.39
C SER A 186 -0.41 -8.79 5.26
N VAL A 187 0.68 -9.33 5.77
CA VAL A 187 1.00 -10.76 5.68
C VAL A 187 1.24 -11.37 7.06
N PRO A 188 0.91 -12.65 7.28
CA PRO A 188 1.21 -13.33 8.53
C PRO A 188 2.66 -13.82 8.61
N ASP A 189 3.31 -14.10 7.48
CA ASP A 189 4.68 -14.58 7.40
C ASP A 189 5.34 -14.25 6.05
N GLN A 190 6.61 -14.61 5.90
CA GLN A 190 7.41 -14.42 4.67
C GLN A 190 7.54 -15.72 3.86
N LYS A 191 6.66 -16.70 4.06
CA LYS A 191 6.74 -17.96 3.30
C LYS A 191 6.34 -17.72 1.85
N GLN A 192 6.89 -18.51 0.93
CA GLN A 192 6.55 -18.43 -0.49
C GLN A 192 5.03 -18.49 -0.74
N LYS A 193 4.31 -19.42 -0.10
CA LYS A 193 2.84 -19.54 -0.23
C LYS A 193 2.07 -18.26 0.11
N THR A 194 2.65 -17.40 0.95
CA THR A 194 2.06 -16.15 1.42
C THR A 194 2.45 -14.99 0.51
N LEU A 195 3.73 -14.93 0.11
CA LEU A 195 4.27 -13.82 -0.66
C LEU A 195 4.04 -13.95 -2.18
N GLN A 196 4.17 -15.16 -2.74
CA GLN A 196 4.07 -15.38 -4.19
C GLN A 196 2.79 -14.82 -4.81
N PRO A 197 1.58 -15.03 -4.23
CA PRO A 197 0.34 -14.49 -4.82
C PRO A 197 0.29 -12.95 -4.87
N LEU A 198 1.12 -12.25 -4.08
CA LEU A 198 1.14 -10.79 -4.09
C LEU A 198 1.74 -10.22 -5.37
N PHE A 199 2.48 -11.04 -6.13
CA PHE A 199 3.14 -10.66 -7.37
C PHE A 199 2.32 -10.98 -8.62
N ASP A 200 1.19 -11.70 -8.51
CA ASP A 200 0.41 -12.21 -9.66
C ASP A 200 -0.07 -11.12 -10.64
N PHE A 201 -0.16 -9.87 -10.19
CA PHE A 201 -0.53 -8.76 -11.04
C PHE A 201 0.63 -8.25 -11.91
N LEU A 202 1.88 -8.54 -11.55
CA LEU A 202 3.06 -8.08 -12.29
C LEU A 202 3.26 -8.92 -13.56
N PRO A 203 3.69 -8.31 -14.68
CA PRO A 203 4.13 -9.07 -15.85
C PRO A 203 5.41 -9.87 -15.55
N GLU A 204 5.55 -11.05 -16.14
CA GLU A 204 6.69 -11.97 -15.90
C GLU A 204 8.07 -11.39 -16.30
N ASP A 205 8.09 -10.48 -17.27
CA ASP A 205 9.32 -9.89 -17.81
C ASP A 205 9.76 -8.60 -17.10
N VAL A 206 9.14 -8.19 -15.98
CA VAL A 206 9.52 -6.93 -15.34
C VAL A 206 10.71 -7.13 -14.41
N PRO A 207 11.71 -6.22 -14.42
CA PRO A 207 12.76 -6.23 -13.40
C PRO A 207 12.16 -6.10 -12.00
N LEU A 208 12.43 -7.11 -11.17
CA LEU A 208 12.02 -7.20 -9.78
C LEU A 208 13.26 -7.36 -8.91
N PHE A 209 13.59 -6.34 -8.13
CA PHE A 209 14.76 -6.31 -7.27
C PHE A 209 14.36 -6.50 -5.81
N ALA A 210 15.06 -7.38 -5.11
CA ALA A 210 14.82 -7.68 -3.70
C ALA A 210 16.13 -7.83 -2.93
N ASP A 211 16.01 -8.06 -1.63
CA ASP A 211 17.05 -8.74 -0.88
C ASP A 211 17.01 -10.25 -1.16
N GLU A 212 17.91 -11.03 -0.56
CA GLU A 212 17.94 -12.50 -0.69
C GLU A 212 16.78 -13.23 0.01
N GLY A 213 15.72 -12.54 0.47
CA GLY A 213 14.61 -13.15 1.21
C GLY A 213 13.66 -14.01 0.37
N ILE A 214 13.70 -13.90 -0.95
CA ILE A 214 12.76 -14.58 -1.88
C ILE A 214 13.44 -15.26 -3.07
N PRO A 215 14.43 -16.16 -2.86
CA PRO A 215 15.21 -16.78 -3.94
C PRO A 215 14.37 -17.61 -4.91
N TRP A 216 13.19 -18.09 -4.49
CA TRP A 216 12.26 -18.83 -5.34
C TRP A 216 11.70 -17.99 -6.50
N MET A 217 11.81 -16.66 -6.44
CA MET A 217 11.30 -15.75 -7.49
C MET A 217 12.07 -15.89 -8.81
N GLU A 218 13.32 -16.34 -8.78
CA GLU A 218 14.15 -16.60 -9.98
C GLU A 218 13.50 -17.61 -10.93
N ARG A 219 12.65 -18.52 -10.41
CA ARG A 219 11.94 -19.53 -11.21
C ARG A 219 10.77 -18.96 -12.02
N TYR A 220 10.24 -17.81 -11.59
CA TYR A 220 9.02 -17.21 -12.14
C TYR A 220 9.28 -15.91 -12.89
N ASN A 221 10.41 -15.26 -12.63
CA ASN A 221 10.77 -14.00 -13.25
C ASN A 221 12.27 -14.02 -13.62
N VAL A 222 12.54 -14.13 -14.91
CA VAL A 222 13.90 -14.11 -15.51
C VAL A 222 14.68 -12.83 -15.20
N ASN A 223 13.97 -11.72 -14.99
CA ASN A 223 14.54 -10.41 -14.68
C ASN A 223 14.60 -10.13 -13.17
N PHE A 224 14.28 -11.12 -12.33
CA PHE A 224 14.46 -11.01 -10.89
C PHE A 224 15.94 -10.92 -10.54
N ARG A 225 16.28 -10.01 -9.62
CA ARG A 225 17.64 -9.88 -9.08
C ARG A 225 17.58 -9.67 -7.57
N SER A 226 18.52 -10.25 -6.85
CA SER A 226 18.63 -10.09 -5.41
C SER A 226 20.00 -9.57 -5.01
N VAL A 227 20.07 -8.87 -3.87
CA VAL A 227 21.34 -8.46 -3.26
C VAL A 227 21.49 -9.10 -1.87
N ASN A 228 22.69 -9.60 -1.60
CA ASN A 228 23.01 -10.30 -0.35
C ASN A 228 23.37 -9.32 0.77
N HIS A 229 22.39 -8.97 1.61
CA HIS A 229 22.61 -8.11 2.79
C HIS A 229 23.54 -8.75 3.85
N SER A 230 23.73 -10.06 3.82
CA SER A 230 24.60 -10.82 4.72
C SER A 230 26.00 -11.09 4.14
N ALA A 231 26.32 -10.53 2.96
CA ALA A 231 27.60 -10.77 2.31
C ALA A 231 28.77 -10.37 3.23
N ARG A 232 29.72 -11.28 3.37
CA ARG A 232 30.95 -11.09 4.16
C ARG A 232 32.03 -10.46 3.28
N ALA A 233 32.94 -9.71 3.90
CA ALA A 233 34.09 -9.19 3.17
C ALA A 233 35.01 -10.35 2.79
N ILE A 234 35.68 -10.23 1.64
CA ILE A 234 36.72 -11.18 1.20
C ILE A 234 37.90 -11.13 2.18
N ASP A 235 38.35 -9.93 2.55
CA ASP A 235 39.32 -9.73 3.63
C ASP A 235 38.59 -9.38 4.94
N SER A 236 38.28 -10.42 5.71
CA SER A 236 37.58 -10.31 7.00
C SER A 236 38.39 -9.61 8.09
N LYS A 237 39.71 -9.40 7.91
CA LYS A 237 40.58 -8.78 8.92
C LYS A 237 40.29 -7.28 9.09
N ARG A 238 39.84 -6.60 8.03
CA ARG A 238 39.55 -5.16 8.06
C ARG A 238 38.08 -4.84 8.30
N ASN A 239 37.18 -5.66 7.76
CA ASN A 239 35.74 -5.50 7.91
C ASN A 239 35.06 -6.86 7.84
N VAL A 240 34.05 -7.08 8.68
CA VAL A 240 33.31 -8.35 8.68
C VAL A 240 32.32 -8.42 7.51
N TRP A 241 31.89 -7.26 7.01
CA TRP A 241 30.81 -7.15 6.01
C TRP A 241 31.34 -6.68 4.66
N GLY A 242 30.81 -7.26 3.59
CA GLY A 242 31.13 -6.87 2.21
C GLY A 242 30.62 -5.45 1.92
N LYS A 243 31.38 -4.70 1.13
CA LYS A 243 31.03 -3.32 0.75
C LYS A 243 29.74 -3.26 -0.07
N ASP A 244 29.57 -4.21 -0.99
CA ASP A 244 28.48 -4.22 -1.99
C ASP A 244 27.23 -4.96 -1.50
N ARG A 245 27.16 -5.25 -0.19
CA ARG A 245 26.03 -6.01 0.40
C ARG A 245 24.69 -5.29 0.32
N TRP A 246 24.68 -3.98 0.13
CA TRP A 246 23.46 -3.16 0.03
C TRP A 246 23.11 -2.77 -1.40
N SER A 247 24.10 -2.79 -2.29
CA SER A 247 23.91 -2.55 -3.71
C SER A 247 25.12 -3.09 -4.47
N LYS A 248 24.84 -3.84 -5.53
CA LYS A 248 25.87 -4.39 -6.42
C LYS A 248 25.36 -4.32 -7.86
N ASP A 249 26.17 -3.81 -8.78
CA ASP A 249 25.85 -3.82 -10.22
C ASP A 249 24.48 -3.23 -10.59
N GLY A 250 24.04 -2.21 -9.83
CA GLY A 250 22.72 -1.57 -10.00
C GLY A 250 21.56 -2.31 -9.33
N ILE A 251 21.78 -3.48 -8.73
CA ILE A 251 20.80 -4.27 -7.99
C ILE A 251 20.76 -3.78 -6.54
N HIS A 252 19.57 -3.47 -6.04
CA HIS A 252 19.31 -3.11 -4.63
C HIS A 252 17.81 -3.15 -4.31
N SER A 253 17.42 -3.17 -3.04
CA SER A 253 16.01 -3.07 -2.58
C SER A 253 15.66 -1.70 -1.98
N GLN A 254 16.58 -0.73 -2.02
CA GLN A 254 16.47 0.57 -1.33
C GLN A 254 15.17 1.37 -1.58
N VAL A 255 14.50 1.20 -2.72
CA VAL A 255 13.22 1.87 -3.00
C VAL A 255 12.12 1.33 -2.07
N ALA A 256 12.09 0.01 -1.85
CA ALA A 256 11.16 -0.61 -0.91
C ALA A 256 11.50 -0.18 0.53
N GLU A 257 12.77 -0.27 0.94
CA GLU A 257 13.24 0.15 2.27
C GLU A 257 12.98 1.64 2.56
N GLY A 258 13.17 2.50 1.56
CA GLY A 258 12.87 3.93 1.64
C GLY A 258 11.40 4.20 1.91
N ASN A 259 10.50 3.51 1.19
CA ASN A 259 9.06 3.59 1.44
C ASN A 259 8.71 3.05 2.83
N GLN A 260 9.28 1.90 3.23
CA GLN A 260 9.08 1.31 4.54
C GLN A 260 9.46 2.25 5.69
N ARG A 261 10.56 3.02 5.55
CA ARG A 261 10.94 4.06 6.52
C ARG A 261 9.85 5.12 6.67
N THR A 262 9.32 5.63 5.55
CA THR A 262 8.24 6.62 5.55
C THR A 262 6.95 6.06 6.11
N ILE A 263 6.60 4.82 5.77
CA ILE A 263 5.42 4.11 6.30
C ILE A 263 5.54 3.97 7.81
N LYS A 264 6.67 3.47 8.32
CA LYS A 264 6.89 3.31 9.76
C LYS A 264 6.74 4.61 10.52
N TYR A 265 7.33 5.69 10.00
CA TYR A 265 7.15 7.03 10.58
C TYR A 265 5.67 7.46 10.57
N SER A 266 5.00 7.34 9.43
CA SER A 266 3.61 7.77 9.25
C SER A 266 2.65 7.01 10.18
N PHE A 267 2.88 5.72 10.36
CA PHE A 267 2.09 4.88 11.26
C PHE A 267 2.34 5.18 12.74
N ILE A 268 3.54 5.59 13.12
CA ILE A 268 3.82 6.05 14.49
C ILE A 268 3.21 7.44 14.71
N ALA A 269 3.33 8.34 13.75
CA ALA A 269 2.97 9.75 13.91
C ALA A 269 1.46 10.04 13.78
N SER A 270 0.73 9.29 12.95
CA SER A 270 -0.64 9.66 12.57
C SER A 270 -1.64 8.51 12.62
N TYR A 271 -1.33 7.35 12.02
CA TYR A 271 -2.26 6.21 12.03
C TYR A 271 -2.32 5.51 13.39
N SER A 272 -1.25 5.58 14.18
CA SER A 272 -1.05 4.86 15.44
C SER A 272 -1.07 3.33 15.27
N TYR A 273 -0.90 2.62 16.39
CA TYR A 273 -1.01 1.16 16.41
C TYR A 273 -2.39 0.70 15.91
N ILE A 274 -2.36 -0.25 14.98
CA ILE A 274 -3.55 -0.88 14.41
C ILE A 274 -3.46 -2.37 14.66
N ARG A 275 -4.60 -2.96 15.00
CA ARG A 275 -4.66 -4.41 15.19
C ARG A 275 -4.44 -5.13 13.85
N PRO A 276 -3.72 -6.27 13.84
CA PRO A 276 -3.38 -6.96 12.60
C PRO A 276 -4.59 -7.32 11.72
N GLU A 277 -5.77 -7.54 12.29
CA GLU A 277 -6.97 -7.89 11.52
C GLU A 277 -7.51 -6.71 10.69
N ASN A 278 -7.13 -5.48 11.03
CA ASN A 278 -7.57 -4.27 10.34
C ASN A 278 -6.46 -3.62 9.52
N SER A 279 -5.22 -4.11 9.61
CA SER A 279 -4.04 -3.47 9.03
C SER A 279 -4.18 -3.22 7.53
N ILE A 280 -4.77 -4.16 6.79
CA ILE A 280 -4.91 -4.06 5.33
C ILE A 280 -5.68 -2.81 4.90
N LEU A 281 -6.71 -2.39 5.64
CA LEU A 281 -7.47 -1.18 5.32
C LEU A 281 -6.60 0.08 5.39
N TYR A 282 -5.66 0.13 6.34
CA TYR A 282 -4.74 1.25 6.51
C TYR A 282 -3.56 1.20 5.53
N LEU A 283 -3.08 0.00 5.21
CA LEU A 283 -2.05 -0.20 4.20
C LEU A 283 -2.58 0.14 2.79
N ASN A 284 -3.82 -0.25 2.49
CA ASN A 284 -4.52 0.15 1.28
C ASN A 284 -4.75 1.65 1.23
N GLU A 285 -5.16 2.27 2.34
CA GLU A 285 -5.28 3.72 2.42
C GLU A 285 -3.98 4.43 2.03
N TYR A 286 -2.85 4.04 2.63
CA TYR A 286 -1.55 4.61 2.30
C TYR A 286 -1.18 4.39 0.83
N SER A 287 -1.33 3.16 0.34
CA SER A 287 -1.03 2.78 -1.05
C SER A 287 -1.89 3.57 -2.04
N ALA A 288 -3.18 3.74 -1.75
CA ALA A 288 -4.12 4.46 -2.58
C ALA A 288 -3.81 5.95 -2.62
N LEU A 289 -3.55 6.59 -1.48
CA LEU A 289 -3.18 8.00 -1.43
C LEU A 289 -1.88 8.27 -2.20
N LYS A 290 -0.88 7.39 -2.09
CA LYS A 290 0.34 7.47 -2.90
C LYS A 290 0.02 7.31 -4.40
N GLY A 291 -0.79 6.32 -4.75
CA GLY A 291 -1.21 6.06 -6.13
C GLY A 291 -1.97 7.23 -6.75
N ILE A 292 -2.88 7.87 -6.01
CA ILE A 292 -3.59 9.08 -6.44
C ILE A 292 -2.60 10.22 -6.70
N ARG A 293 -1.60 10.43 -5.85
CA ARG A 293 -0.57 11.48 -6.08
C ARG A 293 0.32 11.21 -7.30
N VAL A 294 0.45 9.94 -7.72
CA VAL A 294 1.26 9.56 -8.87
C VAL A 294 0.47 9.61 -10.17
N TYR A 295 -0.75 9.05 -10.17
CA TYR A 295 -1.55 8.89 -11.38
C TYR A 295 -2.64 9.96 -11.55
N GLY A 296 -3.11 10.55 -10.45
CA GLY A 296 -4.31 11.37 -10.42
C GLY A 296 -5.58 10.52 -10.44
N LEU A 297 -6.64 11.03 -9.80
CA LEU A 297 -7.92 10.34 -9.72
C LEU A 297 -8.58 10.17 -11.10
N GLU A 298 -8.41 11.15 -12.00
CA GLU A 298 -8.95 11.12 -13.36
C GLU A 298 -8.41 9.95 -14.19
N ARG A 299 -7.10 9.69 -14.10
CA ARG A 299 -6.45 8.57 -14.80
C ARG A 299 -6.92 7.24 -14.24
N LEU A 300 -6.97 7.11 -12.91
CA LEU A 300 -7.43 5.89 -12.24
C LEU A 300 -8.88 5.54 -12.59
N LEU A 301 -9.76 6.54 -12.72
CA LEU A 301 -11.18 6.35 -13.04
C LEU A 301 -11.49 6.31 -14.55
N GLY A 302 -10.46 6.20 -15.40
CA GLY A 302 -10.65 5.96 -16.84
C GLY A 302 -11.12 7.17 -17.64
N GLY A 303 -10.74 8.39 -17.26
CA GLY A 303 -10.84 9.56 -18.14
C GLY A 303 -12.27 10.04 -18.43
N LYS A 304 -13.27 9.72 -17.59
CA LYS A 304 -14.40 10.64 -17.47
C LYS A 304 -13.81 11.95 -17.01
N LYS A 305 -13.69 12.95 -17.90
CA LYS A 305 -13.39 14.33 -17.51
C LYS A 305 -14.24 14.60 -16.28
N LEU A 306 -13.60 14.81 -15.12
CA LEU A 306 -14.25 15.39 -13.96
C LEU A 306 -14.53 16.84 -14.35
N GLY A 307 -15.50 17.02 -15.26
CA GLY A 307 -16.06 18.31 -15.58
C GLY A 307 -16.59 18.84 -14.26
N LEU A 308 -15.83 19.76 -13.67
CA LEU A 308 -16.09 20.44 -12.41
C LEU A 308 -15.68 19.67 -11.14
N LEU A 309 -14.37 19.58 -10.88
CA LEU A 309 -13.83 19.81 -9.51
C LEU A 309 -13.64 21.32 -9.23
N ARG A 310 -14.46 22.18 -9.85
CA ARG A 310 -14.60 23.58 -9.44
C ARG A 310 -15.68 23.67 -8.37
N ASN A 311 -15.33 23.30 -7.15
CA ASN A 311 -16.04 23.76 -5.95
C ASN A 311 -15.05 24.06 -4.81
N VAL A 312 -13.91 24.63 -5.19
CA VAL A 312 -13.03 25.41 -4.31
C VAL A 312 -12.83 26.77 -4.98
N GLY A 313 -13.52 27.77 -4.45
CA GLY A 313 -13.21 29.19 -4.56
C GLY A 313 -13.24 29.83 -5.95
N SER A 314 -14.39 30.37 -6.34
CA SER A 314 -14.42 31.70 -6.97
C SER A 314 -15.37 32.58 -6.17
N ARG A 315 -14.83 33.12 -5.07
CA ARG A 315 -15.19 34.40 -4.50
C ARG A 315 -13.89 35.18 -4.35
#